data_AF-A0A1K1PBB6-F1
#
_entry.id   AF-A0A1K1PBB6-F1
#
_cell.length_a   1.000
_cell.length_b   1.000
_cell.length_c   1.000
_cell.angle_alpha   90.00
_cell.angle_beta   90.00
_cell.angle_gamma   90.00
#
_symmetry.space_group_name_H-M   'P 1'
#
loop_
_entity.id
_entity.type
_entity.pdbx_description
1 polymer ?
#
loop_
_entity_poly.entity_id
_entity_poly.type
_entity_poly.pdbx_seq_one_letter_code
_entity_poly.pdbx_strand_id
1 'polypeptide(L)'
;MPQLNISVFLKKLSDCLNEYSTQSATFNLLFNFITYNTDKYGFDFSNKKISNIMNGIEDIPENVRNAANDPNVIKAIKEGVKNIVVPSLRYPLIDDLMYTYGELIQADSSISPKTKERLLTLINGDDICEALSELFLYVLNIPFKKHDEFRELYYCSSAFTHDNNSNLLSVFKQQYGNFIDLDKGSDKKLAVDKTYKLTMNCSLESVFVLGSYMTNIAFKYSDKECTASTSCANWISQSELDNFLSAGNKTFTMVFKVLNVCDDNKCQIHIYLIGELYK
;
A
#
# COMPACT_ATOMS: atom_id res chain seq x y z
N MET A 1 -8.14 8.78 6.10
CA MET A 1 -8.84 8.30 7.34
C MET A 1 -8.68 6.79 7.39
N PRO A 2 -8.60 6.14 8.57
CA PRO A 2 -8.40 4.69 8.61
C PRO A 2 -9.58 3.98 7.93
N GLN A 3 -9.31 3.34 6.80
CA GLN A 3 -10.28 2.53 6.06
C GLN A 3 -10.23 1.10 6.58
N LEU A 4 -11.39 0.50 6.83
CA LEU A 4 -11.49 -0.92 7.13
C LEU A 4 -11.20 -1.70 5.85
N ASN A 5 -10.15 -2.52 5.88
CA ASN A 5 -9.78 -3.42 4.79
C ASN A 5 -9.20 -4.73 5.33
N ILE A 6 -8.90 -5.68 4.43
CA ILE A 6 -8.39 -7.00 4.81
C ILE A 6 -7.10 -6.93 5.63
N SER A 7 -6.16 -6.03 5.30
CA SER A 7 -4.89 -5.91 6.02
C SER A 7 -5.11 -5.41 7.45
N VAL A 8 -5.91 -4.34 7.61
CA VAL A 8 -6.25 -3.79 8.93
C VAL A 8 -6.94 -4.84 9.79
N PHE A 9 -7.90 -5.57 9.21
CA PHE A 9 -8.58 -6.67 9.87
C PHE A 9 -7.58 -7.74 10.35
N LEU A 10 -6.77 -8.29 9.44
CA LEU A 10 -5.82 -9.35 9.78
C LEU A 10 -4.80 -8.92 10.83
N LYS A 11 -4.33 -7.66 10.78
CA LYS A 11 -3.37 -7.13 11.73
C LYS A 11 -3.97 -7.00 13.14
N LYS A 12 -5.19 -6.48 13.26
CA LYS A 12 -5.87 -6.36 14.56
C LYS A 12 -6.21 -7.73 15.14
N LEU A 13 -6.64 -8.67 14.31
CA LEU A 13 -6.87 -10.04 14.72
C LEU A 13 -5.57 -10.72 15.18
N SER A 14 -4.46 -10.56 14.45
CA SER A 14 -3.18 -11.19 14.78
C SER A 14 -2.65 -10.77 16.14
N ASP A 15 -2.83 -9.49 16.50
CA ASP A 15 -2.40 -8.97 17.80
C ASP A 15 -3.10 -9.66 18.99
N CYS A 16 -4.28 -10.25 18.75
CA CYS A 16 -5.13 -10.90 19.76
C CYS A 16 -5.05 -12.43 19.75
N LEU A 17 -4.35 -13.04 18.79
CA LEU A 17 -4.21 -14.49 18.67
C LEU A 17 -3.03 -15.03 19.49
N ASN A 18 -3.15 -16.24 20.02
CA ASN A 18 -2.06 -16.93 20.71
C ASN A 18 -1.07 -17.55 19.71
N GLU A 19 -1.48 -18.65 19.06
CA GLU A 19 -0.61 -19.45 18.19
C GLU A 19 -0.38 -18.82 16.81
N TYR A 20 -1.32 -18.02 16.35
CA TYR A 20 -1.31 -17.40 15.02
C TYR A 20 -0.97 -15.90 15.06
N SER A 21 -0.18 -15.48 16.04
CA SER A 21 0.06 -14.06 16.35
C SER A 21 0.81 -13.25 15.29
N THR A 22 1.36 -13.89 14.26
CA THR A 22 1.95 -13.17 13.11
C THR A 22 0.92 -12.93 12.02
N GLN A 23 1.06 -11.83 11.29
CA GLN A 23 0.18 -11.49 10.18
C GLN A 23 0.12 -12.60 9.12
N SER A 24 1.26 -13.21 8.76
CA SER A 24 1.30 -14.32 7.81
C SER A 24 0.62 -15.59 8.34
N ALA A 25 0.76 -15.89 9.64
CA ALA A 25 0.09 -17.05 10.24
C ALA A 25 -1.43 -16.83 10.30
N THR A 26 -1.88 -15.63 10.68
CA THR A 26 -3.32 -15.26 10.67
C THR A 26 -3.89 -15.29 9.26
N PHE A 27 -3.14 -14.77 8.27
CA PHE A 27 -3.53 -14.83 6.85
C PHE A 27 -3.73 -16.28 6.41
N ASN A 28 -2.72 -17.13 6.61
CA ASN A 28 -2.81 -18.54 6.23
C ASN A 28 -3.95 -19.27 6.93
N LEU A 29 -4.15 -19.03 8.24
CA LEU A 29 -5.26 -19.61 8.99
C LEU A 29 -6.61 -19.33 8.33
N LEU A 30 -6.92 -18.06 8.09
CA LEU A 30 -8.23 -17.66 7.58
C LEU A 30 -8.43 -18.05 6.11
N PHE A 31 -7.40 -17.90 5.30
CA PHE A 31 -7.50 -18.22 3.87
C PHE A 31 -7.51 -19.73 3.61
N ASN A 32 -6.98 -20.55 4.52
CA ASN A 32 -7.15 -22.01 4.45
C ASN A 32 -8.64 -22.40 4.49
N PHE A 33 -9.51 -21.68 5.20
CA PHE A 33 -10.95 -21.96 5.18
C PHE A 33 -11.58 -21.78 3.80
N ILE A 34 -10.95 -20.98 2.95
CA ILE A 34 -11.38 -20.75 1.58
C ILE A 34 -10.79 -21.82 0.67
N THR A 35 -9.47 -22.02 0.71
CA THR A 35 -8.75 -22.83 -0.29
C THR A 35 -8.85 -24.34 -0.06
N TYR A 36 -8.99 -24.81 1.19
CA TYR A 36 -9.13 -26.24 1.48
C TYR A 36 -10.47 -26.82 1.00
N ASN A 37 -11.48 -25.97 0.79
CA ASN A 37 -12.78 -26.39 0.29
C ASN A 37 -12.86 -26.40 -1.23
N THR A 38 -11.78 -26.00 -1.91
CA THR A 38 -11.80 -25.75 -3.34
C THR A 38 -10.45 -26.09 -3.99
N ASP A 39 -10.27 -27.35 -4.41
CA ASP A 39 -9.21 -27.73 -5.36
C ASP A 39 -9.25 -26.88 -6.66
N LYS A 40 -10.38 -26.18 -6.86
CA LYS A 40 -10.72 -25.32 -7.99
C LYS A 40 -10.13 -23.90 -7.93
N TYR A 41 -9.72 -23.41 -6.76
CA TYR A 41 -9.19 -22.05 -6.60
C TYR A 41 -7.74 -22.08 -6.11
N GLY A 42 -6.82 -22.44 -7.01
CA GLY A 42 -5.40 -22.35 -6.76
C GLY A 42 -5.01 -20.91 -6.40
N PHE A 43 -4.56 -20.70 -5.16
CA PHE A 43 -4.02 -19.43 -4.72
C PHE A 43 -2.55 -19.64 -4.32
N ASP A 44 -1.67 -18.84 -4.90
CA ASP A 44 -0.27 -18.79 -4.50
C ASP A 44 -0.14 -18.10 -3.14
N PHE A 45 0.10 -18.89 -2.10
CA PHE A 45 0.39 -18.42 -0.73
C PHE A 45 1.87 -18.03 -0.54
N SER A 46 2.59 -17.68 -1.60
CA SER A 46 3.97 -17.22 -1.45
C SER A 46 4.07 -16.04 -0.46
N ASN A 47 5.11 -16.05 0.37
CA ASN A 47 5.37 -15.00 1.36
C ASN A 47 5.37 -13.59 0.74
N LYS A 48 5.83 -13.50 -0.52
CA LYS A 48 5.81 -12.24 -1.28
C LYS A 48 4.38 -11.76 -1.53
N LYS A 49 3.47 -12.63 -1.95
CA LYS A 49 2.07 -12.27 -2.24
C LYS A 49 1.31 -11.90 -0.97
N ILE A 50 1.49 -12.67 0.09
CA ILE A 50 0.93 -12.36 1.41
C ILE A 50 1.41 -10.98 1.88
N SER A 51 2.72 -10.72 1.80
CA SER A 51 3.31 -9.43 2.16
C SER A 51 2.72 -8.28 1.32
N ASN A 52 2.57 -8.47 0.01
CA ASN A 52 2.00 -7.44 -0.87
C ASN A 52 0.54 -7.13 -0.52
N ILE A 53 -0.27 -8.13 -0.18
CA ILE A 53 -1.66 -7.93 0.26
C ILE A 53 -1.69 -7.22 1.63
N MET A 54 -0.88 -7.66 2.58
CA MET A 54 -0.79 -7.04 3.91
C MET A 54 -0.30 -5.59 3.84
N ASN A 55 0.52 -5.24 2.86
CA ASN A 55 0.98 -3.86 2.64
C ASN A 55 0.04 -3.03 1.76
N GLY A 56 -1.09 -3.57 1.31
CA GLY A 56 -2.05 -2.87 0.44
C GLY A 56 -1.51 -2.58 -0.96
N ILE A 57 -0.47 -3.31 -1.39
CA ILE A 57 0.17 -3.21 -2.71
C ILE A 57 -0.62 -4.03 -3.73
N GLU A 58 -1.01 -5.24 -3.33
CA GLU A 58 -1.80 -6.16 -4.14
C GLU A 58 -3.17 -6.38 -3.52
N ASP A 59 -4.11 -6.69 -4.40
CA ASP A 59 -5.45 -7.09 -4.04
C ASP A 59 -5.52 -8.59 -3.71
N ILE A 60 -6.55 -8.97 -2.97
CA ILE A 60 -7.02 -10.34 -2.91
C ILE A 60 -7.43 -10.76 -4.34
N PRO A 61 -6.90 -11.87 -4.87
CA PRO A 61 -7.27 -12.37 -6.18
C PRO A 61 -8.76 -12.63 -6.30
N GLU A 62 -9.26 -12.33 -7.50
CA GLU A 62 -10.67 -12.42 -7.82
C GLU A 62 -11.25 -13.83 -7.59
N ASN A 63 -10.46 -14.89 -7.84
CA ASN A 63 -10.88 -16.26 -7.57
C ASN A 63 -11.14 -16.52 -6.08
N VAL A 64 -10.36 -15.93 -5.17
CA VAL A 64 -10.58 -16.04 -3.71
C VAL A 64 -11.84 -15.29 -3.30
N ARG A 65 -12.09 -14.10 -3.86
CA ARG A 65 -13.35 -13.36 -3.62
C ARG A 65 -14.57 -14.11 -4.15
N ASN A 66 -14.47 -14.66 -5.34
CA ASN A 66 -15.55 -15.46 -5.93
C ASN A 66 -15.83 -16.70 -5.06
N ALA A 67 -14.79 -17.36 -4.54
CA ALA A 67 -14.93 -18.46 -3.60
C ALA A 67 -15.61 -18.04 -2.29
N ALA A 68 -15.30 -16.86 -1.76
CA ALA A 68 -15.91 -16.34 -0.52
C ALA A 68 -17.42 -16.04 -0.64
N ASN A 69 -17.99 -16.13 -1.85
CA ASN A 69 -19.44 -16.02 -2.09
C ASN A 69 -20.13 -17.40 -2.24
N ASP A 70 -19.37 -18.51 -2.22
CA ASP A 70 -19.93 -19.87 -2.23
C ASP A 70 -20.52 -20.23 -0.84
N PRO A 71 -21.78 -20.69 -0.75
CA PRO A 71 -22.40 -21.08 0.51
C PRO A 71 -21.59 -22.10 1.33
N ASN A 72 -20.90 -23.04 0.68
CA ASN A 72 -20.08 -24.04 1.37
C ASN A 72 -18.83 -23.40 1.98
N VAL A 73 -18.21 -22.46 1.26
CA VAL A 73 -17.05 -21.71 1.76
C VAL A 73 -17.47 -20.77 2.90
N ILE A 74 -18.61 -20.08 2.78
CA ILE A 74 -19.17 -19.26 3.85
C ILE A 74 -19.40 -20.10 5.11
N LYS A 75 -19.99 -21.29 4.96
CA LYS A 75 -20.18 -22.23 6.07
C LYS A 75 -18.84 -22.65 6.69
N ALA A 76 -17.86 -23.01 5.87
CA ALA A 76 -16.53 -23.39 6.35
C ALA A 76 -15.81 -22.26 7.09
N ILE A 77 -15.95 -21.01 6.63
CA ILE A 77 -15.45 -19.83 7.34
C ILE A 77 -16.11 -19.71 8.71
N LYS A 78 -17.44 -19.77 8.79
CA LYS A 78 -18.17 -19.66 10.07
C LYS A 78 -17.77 -20.78 11.05
N GLU A 79 -17.63 -22.01 10.55
CA GLU A 79 -17.16 -23.15 11.35
C GLU A 79 -15.70 -22.99 11.80
N GLY A 80 -14.81 -22.55 10.91
CA GLY A 80 -13.40 -22.30 11.21
C GLY A 80 -13.20 -21.17 12.22
N VAL A 81 -13.98 -20.10 12.12
CA VAL A 81 -13.96 -19.01 13.10
C VAL A 81 -14.40 -19.52 14.47
N LYS A 82 -15.51 -20.26 14.53
CA LYS A 82 -16.04 -20.82 15.78
C LYS A 82 -15.11 -21.82 16.44
N ASN A 83 -14.53 -22.74 15.66
CA ASN A 83 -13.82 -23.89 16.20
C ASN A 83 -12.30 -23.66 16.35
N ILE A 84 -11.75 -22.66 15.65
CA ILE A 84 -10.30 -22.43 15.61
C ILE A 84 -9.96 -21.00 16.00
N VAL A 85 -10.53 -19.99 15.33
CA VAL A 85 -10.13 -18.58 15.55
C VAL A 85 -10.52 -18.10 16.95
N VAL A 86 -11.80 -18.20 17.33
CA VAL A 86 -12.28 -17.73 18.64
C VAL A 86 -11.60 -18.46 19.80
N PRO A 87 -11.45 -19.79 19.78
CA PRO A 87 -10.67 -20.51 20.81
C PRO A 87 -9.19 -20.10 20.87
N SER A 88 -8.62 -19.59 19.78
CA SER A 88 -7.23 -19.14 19.71
C SER A 88 -7.02 -17.70 20.19
N LEU A 89 -8.11 -16.96 20.48
CA LEU A 89 -8.03 -15.59 20.98
C LEU A 89 -7.55 -15.54 22.43
N ARG A 90 -6.82 -14.49 22.76
CA ARG A 90 -6.52 -14.12 24.15
C ARG A 90 -7.78 -13.55 24.77
N TYR A 91 -8.40 -14.31 25.66
CA TYR A 91 -9.65 -13.92 26.34
C TYR A 91 -9.67 -12.46 26.86
N PRO A 92 -8.60 -11.93 27.50
CA PRO A 92 -8.61 -10.55 27.98
C PRO A 92 -8.64 -9.46 26.90
N LEU A 93 -8.33 -9.81 25.64
CA LEU A 93 -8.24 -8.85 24.53
C LEU A 93 -9.46 -8.87 23.61
N ILE A 94 -10.45 -9.74 23.88
CA ILE A 94 -11.61 -9.89 23.01
C ILE A 94 -12.43 -8.59 22.98
N ASP A 95 -12.75 -8.03 24.14
CA ASP A 95 -13.54 -6.79 24.21
C ASP A 95 -12.80 -5.62 23.52
N ASP A 96 -11.48 -5.51 23.72
CA ASP A 96 -10.64 -4.50 23.07
C ASP A 96 -10.60 -4.67 21.54
N LEU A 97 -10.56 -5.92 21.06
CA LEU A 97 -10.61 -6.25 19.64
C LEU A 97 -11.95 -5.82 19.03
N MET A 98 -13.06 -6.19 19.67
CA MET A 98 -14.41 -5.85 19.21
C MET A 98 -14.63 -4.33 19.22
N TYR A 99 -14.22 -3.65 20.29
CA TYR A 99 -14.24 -2.19 20.38
C TYR A 99 -13.43 -1.54 19.25
N THR A 100 -12.21 -2.04 19.00
CA THR A 100 -11.35 -1.55 17.92
C THR A 100 -12.01 -1.68 16.54
N TYR A 101 -12.68 -2.80 16.27
CA TYR A 101 -13.43 -2.94 15.01
C TYR A 101 -14.64 -2.01 14.94
N GLY A 102 -15.36 -1.82 16.06
CA GLY A 102 -16.45 -0.85 16.14
C GLY A 102 -16.01 0.56 15.76
N GLU A 103 -14.90 1.03 16.32
CA GLU A 103 -14.33 2.35 16.00
C GLU A 103 -13.93 2.48 14.53
N LEU A 104 -13.30 1.43 13.97
CA LEU A 104 -12.91 1.41 12.55
C LEU A 104 -14.13 1.48 11.62
N ILE A 105 -15.19 0.71 11.91
CA ILE A 105 -16.44 0.73 11.16
C ILE A 105 -17.11 2.10 11.25
N GLN A 106 -17.13 2.70 12.45
CA GLN A 106 -17.74 4.00 12.68
C GLN A 106 -17.00 5.10 11.91
N ALA A 107 -15.68 5.10 11.94
CA ALA A 107 -14.83 6.10 11.29
C ALA A 107 -14.77 5.99 9.76
N ASP A 108 -15.00 4.81 9.19
CA ASP A 108 -14.88 4.60 7.74
C ASP A 108 -16.09 5.22 6.99
N SER A 109 -15.84 6.33 6.29
CA SER A 109 -16.84 7.05 5.50
C SER A 109 -17.19 6.37 4.17
N SER A 110 -16.44 5.35 3.75
CA SER A 110 -16.70 4.60 2.53
C SER A 110 -17.74 3.50 2.70
N ILE A 111 -18.05 3.11 3.95
CA ILE A 111 -19.08 2.14 4.29
C ILE A 111 -20.46 2.80 4.22
N SER A 112 -21.38 2.21 3.46
CA SER A 112 -22.75 2.73 3.36
C SER A 112 -23.44 2.76 4.74
N PRO A 113 -24.33 3.72 5.04
CA PRO A 113 -25.00 3.81 6.34
C PRO A 113 -25.69 2.50 6.76
N LYS A 114 -26.38 1.82 5.82
CA LYS A 114 -27.05 0.54 6.07
C LYS A 114 -26.07 -0.59 6.40
N THR A 115 -24.95 -0.64 5.68
CA THR A 115 -23.89 -1.64 5.96
C THR A 115 -23.24 -1.38 7.31
N LYS A 116 -22.99 -0.10 7.63
CA LYS A 116 -22.39 0.34 8.89
C LYS A 116 -23.28 -0.05 10.08
N GLU A 117 -24.57 0.25 10.01
CA GLU A 117 -25.55 -0.15 11.03
C GLU A 117 -25.52 -1.67 11.24
N ARG A 118 -25.63 -2.48 10.17
CA ARG A 118 -25.57 -3.94 10.26
C ARG A 118 -24.30 -4.45 10.94
N LEU A 119 -23.13 -3.94 10.54
CA LEU A 119 -21.85 -4.38 11.10
C LEU A 119 -21.70 -3.97 12.57
N LEU A 120 -22.14 -2.77 12.94
CA LEU A 120 -22.11 -2.32 14.34
C LEU A 120 -23.07 -3.13 15.22
N THR A 121 -24.24 -3.51 14.72
CA THR A 121 -25.15 -4.42 15.45
C THR A 121 -24.48 -5.75 15.75
N LEU A 122 -23.73 -6.31 14.79
CA LEU A 122 -23.00 -7.57 14.99
C LEU A 122 -21.85 -7.41 16.00
N ILE A 123 -21.04 -6.36 15.86
CA ILE A 123 -19.88 -6.11 16.75
C ILE A 123 -20.31 -5.83 18.20
N ASN A 124 -21.45 -5.17 18.40
CA ASN A 124 -21.97 -4.86 19.73
C ASN A 124 -22.84 -5.99 20.32
N GLY A 125 -23.04 -7.09 19.59
CA GLY A 125 -23.75 -8.27 20.07
C GLY A 125 -22.82 -9.25 20.80
N ASP A 126 -23.42 -10.28 21.40
CA ASP A 126 -22.67 -11.28 22.19
C ASP A 126 -22.06 -12.41 21.31
N ASP A 127 -22.50 -12.55 20.05
CA ASP A 127 -21.99 -13.59 19.15
C ASP A 127 -20.72 -13.14 18.42
N ILE A 128 -19.59 -13.29 19.11
CA ILE A 128 -18.24 -13.00 18.59
C ILE A 128 -17.96 -13.81 17.31
N CYS A 129 -18.46 -15.06 17.22
CA CYS A 129 -18.23 -15.92 16.07
C CYS A 129 -18.92 -15.35 14.83
N GLU A 130 -20.17 -14.96 14.96
CA GLU A 130 -20.94 -14.32 13.88
C GLU A 130 -20.29 -13.00 13.47
N ALA A 131 -19.95 -12.16 14.46
CA ALA A 131 -19.37 -10.85 14.21
C ALA A 131 -18.03 -10.93 13.44
N LEU A 132 -17.09 -11.77 13.88
CA LEU A 132 -15.80 -11.93 13.20
C LEU A 132 -15.94 -12.57 11.82
N SER A 133 -16.85 -13.53 11.65
CA SER A 133 -17.10 -14.18 10.36
C SER A 133 -17.68 -13.22 9.33
N GLU A 134 -18.71 -12.46 9.72
CA GLU A 134 -19.36 -11.48 8.87
C GLU A 134 -18.44 -10.31 8.54
N LEU A 135 -17.62 -9.88 9.50
CA LEU A 135 -16.61 -8.85 9.27
C LEU A 135 -15.53 -9.33 8.29
N PHE A 136 -15.04 -10.56 8.44
CA PHE A 136 -14.07 -11.16 7.53
C PHE A 136 -14.63 -11.26 6.09
N LEU A 137 -15.83 -11.83 5.94
CA LEU A 137 -16.53 -11.92 4.65
C LEU A 137 -16.77 -10.55 4.03
N TYR A 138 -17.09 -9.54 4.84
CA TYR A 138 -17.23 -8.17 4.38
C TYR A 138 -15.91 -7.64 3.82
N VAL A 139 -14.82 -7.68 4.59
CA VAL A 139 -13.53 -7.12 4.16
C VAL A 139 -12.89 -7.86 2.98
N LEU A 140 -13.21 -9.15 2.79
CA LEU A 140 -12.82 -9.90 1.58
C LEU A 140 -13.49 -9.32 0.32
N ASN A 141 -14.73 -8.86 0.42
CA ASN A 141 -15.54 -8.41 -0.70
C ASN A 141 -15.55 -6.90 -0.90
N ILE A 142 -14.86 -6.13 -0.04
CA ILE A 142 -14.62 -4.71 -0.31
C ILE A 142 -13.83 -4.62 -1.61
N PRO A 143 -14.32 -3.90 -2.64
CA PRO A 143 -13.54 -3.65 -3.84
C PRO A 143 -12.22 -3.04 -3.41
N PHE A 144 -11.11 -3.62 -3.86
CA PHE A 144 -9.82 -3.02 -3.65
C PHE A 144 -9.79 -1.70 -4.36
N LYS A 145 -10.02 -0.67 -3.56
CA LYS A 145 -9.42 0.61 -3.82
C LYS A 145 -7.96 0.35 -3.49
N LYS A 146 -7.18 0.07 -4.54
CA LYS A 146 -5.75 0.37 -4.50
C LYS A 146 -5.67 1.68 -3.77
N HIS A 147 -4.99 1.73 -2.62
CA HIS A 147 -5.05 2.91 -1.77
C HIS A 147 -4.72 4.14 -2.64
N ASP A 148 -5.76 4.83 -3.11
CA ASP A 148 -5.70 6.16 -3.70
C ASP A 148 -5.55 7.18 -2.58
N GLU A 149 -5.73 6.73 -1.32
CA GLU A 149 -4.92 7.25 -0.24
C GLU A 149 -3.44 6.99 -0.57
N PHE A 150 -2.86 7.95 -1.29
CA PHE A 150 -1.59 8.51 -0.90
C PHE A 150 -1.57 8.56 0.64
N ARG A 151 -1.12 7.48 1.30
CA ARG A 151 -0.24 7.69 2.43
C ARG A 151 0.79 8.64 1.86
N GLU A 152 0.85 9.85 2.40
CA GLU A 152 2.03 10.69 2.33
C GLU A 152 3.19 9.93 3.00
N LEU A 153 3.62 8.88 2.34
CA LEU A 153 4.91 8.27 2.43
C LEU A 153 5.31 8.23 0.95
N TYR A 154 5.84 9.36 0.50
CA TYR A 154 7.01 9.44 -0.36
C TYR A 154 7.52 8.13 -0.98
N TYR A 155 7.05 7.73 -2.16
CA TYR A 155 7.58 6.55 -2.86
C TYR A 155 7.50 6.63 -4.40
N CYS A 156 8.65 6.78 -5.09
CA CYS A 156 9.08 5.88 -6.17
C CYS A 156 10.60 6.00 -6.41
N SER A 157 11.26 4.85 -6.51
CA SER A 157 12.45 4.61 -7.32
C SER A 157 12.13 3.34 -8.10
N SER A 158 12.33 3.19 -9.41
CA SER A 158 13.50 3.50 -10.22
C SER A 158 13.14 3.46 -11.71
N ALA A 159 14.13 3.69 -12.57
CA ALA A 159 14.28 2.91 -13.79
C ALA A 159 15.78 2.83 -14.07
N PHE A 160 16.31 1.60 -14.06
CA PHE A 160 17.55 1.23 -14.75
C PHE A 160 17.30 -0.11 -15.42
N THR A 161 17.71 -0.25 -16.68
CA THR A 161 17.78 -1.53 -17.38
C THR A 161 19.24 -1.80 -17.68
N HIS A 162 19.71 -2.99 -17.34
CA HIS A 162 20.99 -3.53 -17.79
C HIS A 162 21.05 -3.78 -19.32
N ASP A 163 19.94 -3.61 -20.03
CA ASP A 163 19.85 -3.83 -21.47
C ASP A 163 19.78 -2.52 -22.25
N ASN A 164 20.76 -2.33 -23.13
CA ASN A 164 21.03 -1.15 -23.97
C ASN A 164 19.95 -0.78 -25.01
N ASN A 165 18.76 -1.39 -25.00
CA ASN A 165 17.81 -1.28 -26.13
C ASN A 165 16.45 -0.65 -25.80
N SER A 166 16.18 -0.22 -24.56
CA SER A 166 14.93 0.47 -24.20
C SER A 166 15.21 1.75 -23.43
N ASN A 167 14.82 2.91 -23.96
CA ASN A 167 14.90 4.15 -23.19
C ASN A 167 13.98 4.03 -21.97
N LEU A 168 14.50 4.18 -20.77
CA LEU A 168 13.74 4.06 -19.51
C LEU A 168 12.53 4.99 -19.48
N LEU A 169 12.66 6.18 -20.07
CA LEU A 169 11.57 7.11 -20.23
C LEU A 169 10.48 6.58 -21.17
N SER A 170 10.83 5.78 -22.18
CA SER A 170 9.84 5.13 -23.05
C SER A 170 9.10 4.00 -22.35
N VAL A 171 9.79 3.20 -21.52
CA VAL A 171 9.16 2.16 -20.69
C VAL A 171 8.21 2.82 -19.68
N PHE A 172 8.70 3.85 -18.99
CA PHE A 172 7.90 4.62 -18.06
C PHE A 172 6.66 5.22 -18.74
N LYS A 173 6.82 5.78 -19.94
CA LYS A 173 5.72 6.34 -20.72
C LYS A 173 4.67 5.30 -21.13
N GLN A 174 5.09 4.08 -21.47
CA GLN A 174 4.18 2.96 -21.75
C GLN A 174 3.40 2.52 -20.51
N GLN A 175 4.04 2.51 -19.34
CA GLN A 175 3.46 1.98 -18.11
C GLN A 175 2.61 3.01 -17.34
N TYR A 176 3.02 4.27 -17.32
CA TYR A 176 2.47 5.32 -16.45
C TYR A 176 1.96 6.56 -17.19
N GLY A 177 1.98 6.53 -18.52
CA GLY A 177 1.42 7.57 -19.38
C GLY A 177 2.39 8.71 -19.72
N ASN A 178 1.85 9.75 -20.36
CA ASN A 178 2.65 10.86 -20.90
C ASN A 178 3.08 11.86 -19.82
N PHE A 179 4.30 12.38 -19.93
CA PHE A 179 4.81 13.47 -19.10
C PHE A 179 5.11 14.71 -19.96
N ILE A 180 5.05 15.87 -19.33
CA ILE A 180 5.45 17.14 -19.92
C ILE A 180 6.97 17.30 -19.76
N ASP A 181 7.70 17.36 -20.88
CA ASP A 181 9.13 17.61 -20.87
C ASP A 181 9.40 19.10 -20.55
N LEU A 182 9.92 19.36 -19.34
CA LEU A 182 10.24 20.71 -18.87
C LEU A 182 11.58 21.19 -19.43
N ASP A 183 12.49 20.29 -19.85
CA ASP A 183 13.76 20.66 -20.47
C ASP A 183 13.59 21.33 -21.85
N LYS A 184 12.41 21.14 -22.47
CA LYS A 184 12.09 21.59 -23.83
C LYS A 184 11.06 22.74 -23.89
N GLY A 185 10.57 23.21 -22.75
CA GLY A 185 9.52 24.24 -22.67
C GLY A 185 10.07 25.61 -22.28
N SER A 186 9.48 26.69 -22.79
CA SER A 186 9.94 28.06 -22.51
C SER A 186 9.33 28.72 -21.28
N ASP A 187 8.20 28.24 -20.76
CA ASP A 187 7.71 28.63 -19.42
C ASP A 187 6.48 27.78 -19.07
N LYS A 188 6.53 27.00 -17.99
CA LYS A 188 5.40 26.16 -17.58
C LYS A 188 5.25 26.16 -16.08
N LYS A 189 4.33 26.99 -15.60
CA LYS A 189 3.82 26.91 -14.22
C LYS A 189 3.44 25.46 -13.93
N LEU A 190 3.99 24.93 -12.84
CA LEU A 190 3.62 23.62 -12.32
C LEU A 190 2.13 23.64 -11.94
N ALA A 191 1.39 22.63 -12.39
CA ALA A 191 -0.03 22.46 -12.10
C ALA A 191 -0.24 21.16 -11.34
N VAL A 192 -1.14 21.19 -10.36
CA VAL A 192 -1.53 20.04 -9.55
C VAL A 192 -2.03 18.91 -10.48
N ASP A 193 -1.71 17.68 -10.09
CA ASP A 193 -2.05 16.44 -10.79
C ASP A 193 -1.45 16.22 -12.19
N LYS A 194 -0.48 17.05 -12.59
CA LYS A 194 0.29 16.84 -13.83
C LYS A 194 1.61 16.14 -13.57
N THR A 195 2.01 15.30 -14.54
CA THR A 195 3.30 14.60 -14.56
C THR A 195 4.29 15.31 -15.47
N TYR A 196 5.50 15.50 -14.97
CA TYR A 196 6.58 16.27 -15.59
C TYR A 196 7.86 15.45 -15.65
N LYS A 197 8.71 15.76 -16.63
CA LYS A 197 10.10 15.30 -16.72
C LYS A 197 11.01 16.52 -16.63
N LEU A 198 12.06 16.43 -15.83
CA LEU A 198 13.03 17.52 -15.65
C LEU A 198 14.43 16.94 -15.42
N THR A 199 15.42 17.52 -16.09
CA THR A 199 16.84 17.26 -15.85
C THR A 199 17.40 18.33 -14.94
N MET A 200 18.02 17.94 -13.82
CA MET A 200 18.52 18.89 -12.83
C MET A 200 19.70 18.35 -12.03
N ASN A 201 20.45 19.26 -11.41
CA ASN A 201 21.34 18.92 -10.32
C ASN A 201 20.54 18.87 -9.02
N CYS A 202 20.64 17.76 -8.28
CA CYS A 202 20.05 17.66 -6.95
C CYS A 202 21.05 17.08 -5.95
N SER A 203 20.86 17.45 -4.67
CA SER A 203 21.50 16.78 -3.54
C SER A 203 20.60 15.65 -3.04
N LEU A 204 21.22 14.55 -2.63
CA LEU A 204 20.54 13.38 -2.07
C LEU A 204 20.96 13.24 -0.61
N GLU A 205 20.00 13.23 0.31
CA GLU A 205 20.27 13.00 1.74
C GLU A 205 19.52 11.76 2.21
N SER A 206 20.24 10.78 2.76
CA SER A 206 19.58 9.62 3.38
C SER A 206 19.10 9.94 4.78
N VAL A 207 17.84 9.62 5.09
CA VAL A 207 17.26 9.76 6.42
C VAL A 207 16.61 8.44 6.81
N PHE A 208 16.84 7.97 8.03
CA PHE A 208 16.14 6.81 8.57
C PHE A 208 14.85 7.27 9.24
N VAL A 209 13.70 6.92 8.68
CA VAL A 209 12.38 7.33 9.18
C VAL A 209 11.54 6.08 9.40
N LEU A 210 11.03 5.91 10.62
CA LEU A 210 10.10 4.82 10.99
C LEU A 210 10.57 3.42 10.56
N GLY A 211 11.87 3.14 10.71
CA GLY A 211 12.45 1.83 10.37
C GLY A 211 12.87 1.67 8.90
N SER A 212 12.73 2.70 8.07
CA SER A 212 13.04 2.66 6.64
C SER A 212 14.07 3.72 6.22
N TYR A 213 14.98 3.37 5.31
CA TYR A 213 15.86 4.33 4.66
C TYR A 213 15.10 5.11 3.58
N MET A 214 15.06 6.43 3.75
CA MET A 214 14.49 7.41 2.83
C MET A 214 15.62 8.24 2.23
N THR A 215 15.45 8.71 1.00
CA THR A 215 16.31 9.69 0.35
C THR A 215 15.51 10.96 0.10
N ASN A 216 15.91 12.06 0.73
CA ASN A 216 15.38 13.38 0.49
C ASN A 216 16.09 14.01 -0.70
N ILE A 217 15.32 14.71 -1.51
CA ILE A 217 15.75 15.41 -2.72
C ILE A 217 15.27 16.84 -2.60
N ALA A 218 16.20 17.78 -2.55
CA ALA A 218 15.90 19.20 -2.62
C ALA A 218 16.41 19.76 -3.96
N PHE A 219 15.56 20.52 -4.64
CA PHE A 219 15.95 21.20 -5.87
C PHE A 219 15.19 22.50 -6.08
N LYS A 220 15.71 23.34 -6.98
CA LYS A 220 15.04 24.57 -7.44
C LYS A 220 14.58 24.40 -8.88
N TYR A 221 13.35 24.78 -9.16
CA TYR A 221 12.84 24.90 -10.52
C TYR A 221 12.12 26.23 -10.67
N SER A 222 12.60 27.08 -11.58
CA SER A 222 12.21 28.50 -11.64
C SER A 222 12.45 29.15 -10.27
N ASP A 223 11.53 29.98 -9.78
CA ASP A 223 11.61 30.68 -8.49
C ASP A 223 11.08 29.85 -7.31
N LYS A 224 10.87 28.54 -7.50
CA LYS A 224 10.26 27.67 -6.48
C LYS A 224 11.26 26.66 -5.93
N GLU A 225 11.24 26.52 -4.61
CA GLU A 225 11.93 25.45 -3.90
C GLU A 225 11.04 24.22 -3.85
N CYS A 226 11.57 23.09 -4.32
CA CYS A 226 10.89 21.81 -4.34
C CYS A 226 11.64 20.85 -3.44
N THR A 227 10.89 20.18 -2.56
CA THR A 227 11.41 19.10 -1.73
C THR A 227 10.61 17.84 -2.01
N ALA A 228 11.31 16.72 -2.12
CA ALA A 228 10.72 15.41 -2.26
C ALA A 228 11.44 14.45 -1.33
N SER A 229 10.77 13.37 -0.99
CA SER A 229 11.42 12.18 -0.43
C SER A 229 11.06 10.98 -1.30
N THR A 230 11.97 10.03 -1.38
CA THR A 230 11.78 8.75 -2.04
C THR A 230 12.37 7.64 -1.18
N SER A 231 11.95 6.39 -1.37
CA SER A 231 12.60 5.25 -0.72
C SER A 231 13.39 4.46 -1.74
N CYS A 232 14.69 4.37 -1.50
CA CYS A 232 15.61 3.56 -2.29
C CYS A 232 15.72 2.12 -1.79
N ALA A 233 15.08 1.80 -0.66
CA ALA A 233 15.39 0.63 0.18
C ALA A 233 15.05 -0.74 -0.42
N ASN A 234 14.42 -0.79 -1.60
CA ASN A 234 13.92 -2.05 -2.15
C ASN A 234 14.51 -2.45 -3.50
N TRP A 235 15.37 -1.65 -4.15
CA TRP A 235 15.61 -1.84 -5.59
C TRP A 235 17.00 -1.51 -6.15
N ILE A 236 17.94 -0.99 -5.35
CA ILE A 236 19.36 -0.86 -5.73
C ILE A 236 20.24 -1.58 -4.70
N SER A 237 21.39 -2.09 -5.12
CA SER A 237 22.32 -2.67 -4.16
C SER A 237 22.75 -1.60 -3.15
N GLN A 238 22.99 -1.98 -1.89
CA GLN A 238 23.45 -1.04 -0.87
C GLN A 238 24.71 -0.28 -1.33
N SER A 239 25.61 -0.97 -2.04
CA SER A 239 26.81 -0.35 -2.63
C SER A 239 26.52 0.72 -3.68
N GLU A 240 25.48 0.55 -4.49
CA GLU A 240 25.07 1.58 -5.45
C GLU A 240 24.43 2.75 -4.73
N LEU A 241 23.57 2.51 -3.74
CA LEU A 241 23.00 3.54 -2.89
C LEU A 241 24.10 4.37 -2.21
N ASP A 242 25.11 3.71 -1.65
CA ASP A 242 26.25 4.36 -1.00
C ASP A 242 27.06 5.19 -2.01
N ASN A 243 27.24 4.71 -3.24
CA ASN A 243 27.87 5.48 -4.33
C ASN A 243 27.02 6.70 -4.75
N PHE A 244 25.69 6.57 -4.77
CA PHE A 244 24.78 7.67 -5.05
C PHE A 244 24.81 8.74 -3.95
N LEU A 245 24.79 8.33 -2.69
CA LEU A 245 24.81 9.22 -1.52
C LEU A 245 26.17 9.91 -1.34
N SER A 246 27.28 9.23 -1.66
CA SER A 246 28.63 9.78 -1.56
C SER A 246 29.01 10.72 -2.71
N ALA A 247 28.24 10.75 -3.81
CA ALA A 247 28.56 11.53 -4.99
C ALA A 247 28.33 13.06 -4.86
N GLY A 248 27.70 13.53 -3.77
CA GLY A 248 27.36 14.94 -3.60
C GLY A 248 26.30 15.42 -4.61
N ASN A 249 26.59 16.47 -5.36
CA ASN A 249 25.68 17.01 -6.37
C ASN A 249 25.90 16.32 -7.73
N LYS A 250 24.88 15.64 -8.26
CA LYS A 250 24.88 15.03 -9.59
C LYS A 250 23.68 15.46 -10.41
N THR A 251 23.82 15.39 -11.74
CA THR A 251 22.72 15.65 -12.67
C THR A 251 21.87 14.41 -12.86
N PHE A 252 20.58 14.53 -12.58
CA PHE A 252 19.60 13.48 -12.75
C PHE A 252 18.47 13.93 -13.66
N THR A 253 17.91 12.98 -14.41
CA THR A 253 16.57 13.13 -14.99
C THR A 253 15.55 12.55 -14.01
N MET A 254 14.56 13.36 -13.65
CA MET A 254 13.44 12.93 -12.82
C MET A 254 12.11 13.00 -13.58
N VAL A 255 11.22 12.06 -13.30
CA VAL A 255 9.79 12.14 -13.65
C VAL A 255 8.99 12.22 -12.37
N PHE A 256 8.08 13.20 -12.26
CA PHE A 256 7.35 13.49 -11.03
C PHE A 256 5.94 14.03 -11.29
N LYS A 257 5.02 13.83 -10.35
CA LYS A 257 3.69 14.46 -10.29
C LYS A 257 3.66 15.56 -9.25
N VAL A 258 3.02 16.68 -9.56
CA VAL A 258 2.78 17.74 -8.59
C VAL A 258 1.55 17.39 -7.76
N LEU A 259 1.74 17.27 -6.44
CA LEU A 259 0.66 16.95 -5.51
C LEU A 259 -0.02 18.21 -5.00
N ASN A 260 0.76 19.24 -4.69
CA ASN A 260 0.26 20.53 -4.23
C ASN A 260 1.22 21.66 -4.63
N VAL A 261 0.65 22.84 -4.87
CA VAL A 261 1.38 24.10 -5.08
C VAL A 261 0.92 25.06 -4.00
N CYS A 262 1.79 25.30 -3.01
CA CYS A 262 1.47 26.22 -1.92
C CYS A 262 1.76 27.67 -2.34
N ASP A 263 1.06 28.62 -1.71
CA ASP A 263 1.23 30.06 -1.96
C ASP A 263 2.63 30.57 -1.55
N ASP A 264 3.32 29.86 -0.64
CA ASP A 264 4.64 30.21 -0.09
C ASP A 264 5.84 29.83 -1.00
N ASN A 265 5.67 29.81 -2.33
CA ASN A 265 6.71 29.37 -3.29
C ASN A 265 7.26 27.94 -3.08
N LYS A 266 6.53 27.09 -2.34
CA LYS A 266 6.88 25.69 -2.10
C LYS A 266 5.94 24.78 -2.89
N CYS A 267 6.52 23.76 -3.52
CA CYS A 267 5.77 22.72 -4.22
C CYS A 267 5.99 21.37 -3.54
N GLN A 268 4.89 20.65 -3.30
CA GLN A 268 4.94 19.26 -2.88
C GLN A 268 4.79 18.37 -4.11
N ILE A 269 5.73 17.46 -4.30
CA ILE A 269 5.81 16.61 -5.49
C ILE A 269 6.00 15.15 -5.11
N HIS A 270 5.52 14.28 -5.99
CA HIS A 270 5.73 12.85 -5.94
C HIS A 270 6.65 12.44 -7.07
N ILE A 271 7.84 11.93 -6.75
CA ILE A 271 8.78 11.46 -7.77
C ILE A 271 8.40 10.03 -8.14
N TYR A 272 8.30 9.76 -9.44
CA TYR A 272 8.09 8.43 -10.01
C TYR A 272 9.39 7.75 -10.46
N LEU A 273 10.33 8.56 -10.94
CA LEU A 273 11.57 8.10 -11.52
C LEU A 273 12.68 9.10 -11.23
N ILE A 274 13.86 8.61 -10.87
CA ILE A 274 15.12 9.35 -10.87
C ILE A 274 16.19 8.46 -11.54
N GLY A 275 16.98 9.04 -12.44
CA GLY A 275 18.05 8.32 -13.14
C GLY A 275 19.17 9.25 -13.58
N GLU A 276 20.39 8.71 -13.70
CA GLU A 276 21.54 9.46 -14.22
C GLU A 276 21.44 9.63 -15.74
N LEU A 277 21.87 10.79 -16.23
CA LEU A 277 22.20 10.93 -17.64
C LEU A 277 23.61 10.40 -17.85
N TYR A 278 23.73 9.22 -18.46
CA TYR A 278 24.99 8.84 -19.07
C TYR A 278 25.29 9.86 -20.19
N LYS A 279 26.47 10.48 -20.12
CA LYS A 279 27.08 11.12 -21.27
C LYS A 279 27.68 10.06 -22.19
#